data_AF-A0AAJ1SCV1-F1
#
_entry.id   AF-A0AAJ1SCV1-F1
#
_cell.length_a   1.000
_cell.length_b   1.000
_cell.length_c   1.000
_cell.angle_alpha   90.00
_cell.angle_beta   90.00
_cell.angle_gamma   90.00
#
_symmetry.space_group_name_H-M   'P 1'
#
loop_
_entity.id
_entity.type
_entity.pdbx_description
1 polymer ?
#
loop_
_entity_poly.entity_id
_entity_poly.type
_entity_poly.pdbx_seq_one_letter_code
_entity_poly.pdbx_strand_id
1 'polypeptide(L)'
;MTTPNPPIPPTPADTGTPLPGPPPPRDPGSRYLGPAPVQSCGAELRVNPDQLQVVADQYAALQARTTVIGPVATDEVQRVIATHGVMGYPVAVGVVSALAHAHDAVAAKAADFGTYSRRFTEHAATYRAQDLAGAAQFRGIDTGSAAGATAGAARAV
;
A
#
# COMPACT_ATOMS: atom_id res chain seq x y z
N MET A 1 -24.43 -48.60 3.79
CA MET A 1 -23.26 -48.69 2.91
C MET A 1 -22.81 -47.26 2.65
N THR A 2 -21.76 -46.80 3.33
CA THR A 2 -21.22 -45.44 3.22
C THR A 2 -19.72 -45.57 3.02
N THR A 3 -19.22 -45.06 1.90
CA THR A 3 -17.80 -45.06 1.52
C THR A 3 -17.01 -44.12 2.44
N PRO A 4 -15.81 -44.51 2.93
CA PRO A 4 -14.97 -43.62 3.73
C PRO A 4 -14.33 -42.53 2.85
N ASN A 5 -14.26 -41.32 3.42
CA ASN A 5 -13.67 -40.11 2.85
C ASN A 5 -12.12 -40.26 2.74
N PRO A 6 -11.47 -39.88 1.62
CA PRO A 6 -10.01 -39.98 1.49
C PRO A 6 -9.27 -38.99 2.41
N PRO A 7 -8.02 -39.31 2.80
CA PRO A 7 -7.21 -38.45 3.65
C PRO A 7 -6.81 -37.14 2.95
N ILE A 8 -6.92 -36.04 3.69
CA ILE A 8 -6.48 -34.70 3.30
C ILE A 8 -4.94 -34.70 3.24
N PRO A 9 -4.30 -34.22 2.16
CA PRO A 9 -2.84 -34.10 2.11
C PRO A 9 -2.34 -33.12 3.19
N PRO A 10 -1.12 -33.31 3.73
CA PRO A 10 -0.58 -32.43 4.73
C PRO A 10 -0.43 -31.01 4.18
N THR A 11 -0.99 -30.04 4.89
CA THR A 11 -0.74 -28.61 4.72
C THR A 11 0.77 -28.35 4.82
N PRO A 12 1.39 -27.56 3.94
CA PRO A 12 2.74 -27.07 4.15
C PRO A 12 2.81 -26.37 5.50
N ALA A 13 3.85 -26.70 6.27
CA ALA A 13 4.03 -26.31 7.65
C ALA A 13 3.80 -24.82 7.91
N ASP A 14 3.08 -24.60 9.01
CA ASP A 14 3.15 -23.43 9.88
C ASP A 14 4.58 -22.86 9.91
N THR A 15 4.79 -21.73 9.22
CA THR A 15 5.93 -20.85 9.49
C THR A 15 5.37 -19.69 10.28
N GLY A 16 5.29 -19.88 11.59
CA GLY A 16 4.75 -18.93 12.56
C GLY A 16 5.36 -17.54 12.42
N THR A 17 4.72 -16.70 11.60
CA THR A 17 5.03 -15.28 11.54
C THR A 17 4.10 -14.62 12.54
N PRO A 18 4.61 -14.08 13.66
CA PRO A 18 3.75 -13.41 14.62
C PRO A 18 3.05 -12.25 13.91
N LEU A 19 1.73 -12.12 14.12
CA LEU A 19 0.99 -10.94 13.70
C LEU A 19 1.74 -9.70 14.24
N PRO A 20 2.04 -8.70 13.40
CA PRO A 20 2.71 -7.50 13.88
C PRO A 20 1.80 -6.84 14.93
N GLY A 21 2.31 -6.74 16.15
CA GLY A 21 1.64 -6.02 17.24
C GLY A 21 1.45 -4.54 16.88
N PRO A 22 0.57 -3.83 17.61
CA PRO A 22 0.39 -2.39 17.41
C PRO A 22 1.75 -1.68 17.56
N PRO A 23 2.09 -0.73 16.67
CA PRO A 23 3.35 -0.01 16.78
C PRO A 23 3.38 0.74 18.12
N PRO A 24 4.52 0.74 18.83
CA PRO A 24 4.62 1.45 20.10
C PRO A 24 4.42 2.96 19.89
N PRO A 25 4.04 3.71 20.95
CA PRO A 25 4.00 5.16 20.93
C PRO A 25 5.34 5.70 20.42
N ARG A 26 5.29 6.62 19.44
CA ARG A 26 6.50 7.18 18.83
C ARG A 26 7.24 8.06 19.83
N ASP A 27 8.34 7.57 20.38
CA ASP A 27 9.38 8.44 20.93
C ASP A 27 10.02 9.23 19.78
N PRO A 28 10.10 10.57 19.84
CA PRO A 28 10.65 11.40 18.77
C PRO A 28 12.17 11.21 18.52
N GLY A 29 12.82 10.25 19.17
CA GLY A 29 14.25 9.95 19.04
C GLY A 29 14.62 8.52 18.62
N SER A 30 13.67 7.59 18.44
CA SER A 30 14.01 6.18 18.23
C SER A 30 14.15 5.81 16.75
N ARG A 31 15.38 5.51 16.32
CA ARG A 31 15.70 5.01 14.98
C ARG A 31 15.22 3.57 14.85
N TYR A 32 14.18 3.34 14.07
CA TYR A 32 13.74 2.00 13.66
C TYR A 32 14.91 1.25 13.00
N LEU A 33 15.44 0.21 13.65
CA LEU A 33 16.21 -0.86 12.99
C LEU A 33 15.21 -1.92 12.50
N GLY A 34 14.63 -1.67 11.33
CA GLY A 34 13.93 -2.71 10.57
C GLY A 34 14.91 -3.78 10.05
N PRO A 35 14.42 -4.85 9.40
CA PRO A 35 15.29 -5.78 8.69
C PRO A 35 16.21 -5.01 7.74
N ALA A 36 17.46 -5.46 7.65
CA ALA A 36 18.58 -4.76 7.05
C ALA A 36 18.20 -3.96 5.79
N PRO A 37 18.70 -2.73 5.62
CA PRO A 37 18.48 -1.97 4.40
C PRO A 37 18.95 -2.82 3.22
N VAL A 38 18.04 -3.09 2.28
CA VAL A 38 18.44 -3.48 0.93
C VAL A 38 19.40 -2.39 0.44
N GLN A 39 20.65 -2.78 0.26
CA GLN A 39 21.78 -1.88 0.00
C GLN A 39 21.47 -1.05 -1.25
N SER A 40 21.11 0.21 -1.04
CA SER A 40 21.08 1.23 -2.10
C SER A 40 22.50 1.76 -2.28
N CYS A 41 23.43 0.90 -2.69
CA CYS A 41 24.77 1.31 -3.10
C CYS A 41 24.68 1.91 -4.50
N GLY A 42 24.38 3.21 -4.61
CA GLY A 42 24.60 4.02 -5.82
C GLY A 42 23.87 3.59 -7.11
N ALA A 43 22.96 2.60 -7.04
CA ALA A 43 22.10 2.24 -8.16
C ALA A 43 20.95 3.24 -8.22
N GLU A 44 20.88 3.98 -9.32
CA GLU A 44 19.71 4.79 -9.66
C GLU A 44 18.45 3.94 -9.51
N LEU A 45 17.58 4.33 -8.58
CA LEU A 45 16.33 3.61 -8.32
C LEU A 45 15.44 3.77 -9.56
N ARG A 46 15.42 2.75 -10.43
CA ARG A 46 14.54 2.72 -11.60
C ARG A 46 13.12 2.42 -11.17
N VAL A 47 12.35 3.49 -10.94
CA VAL A 47 10.95 3.40 -10.55
C VAL A 47 10.08 3.25 -11.79
N ASN A 48 9.27 2.18 -11.84
CA ASN A 48 8.27 2.01 -12.89
C ASN A 48 6.96 2.72 -12.47
N PRO A 49 6.40 3.63 -13.30
CA PRO A 49 5.17 4.35 -12.96
C PRO A 49 3.95 3.44 -12.77
N ASP A 50 3.88 2.29 -13.42
CA ASP A 50 2.78 1.34 -13.25
C ASP A 50 2.82 0.67 -11.88
N GLN A 51 4.02 0.39 -11.36
CA GLN A 51 4.18 -0.14 -10.01
C GLN A 51 3.75 0.89 -8.95
N LEU A 52 4.05 2.17 -9.17
CA LEU A 52 3.57 3.24 -8.28
C LEU A 52 2.04 3.34 -8.28
N GLN A 53 1.40 3.14 -9.42
CA GLN A 53 -0.06 3.13 -9.51
C GLN A 53 -0.65 1.94 -8.73
N VAL A 54 -0.10 0.75 -8.88
CA VAL A 54 -0.53 -0.44 -8.12
C VAL A 54 -0.40 -0.21 -6.61
N VAL A 55 0.71 0.40 -6.17
CA VAL A 55 0.90 0.74 -4.74
C VAL A 55 -0.11 1.80 -4.30
N ALA A 56 -0.41 2.81 -5.12
CA ALA A 56 -1.43 3.81 -4.81
C ALA A 56 -2.81 3.15 -4.57
N ASP A 57 -3.19 2.20 -5.41
CA ASP A 57 -4.46 1.46 -5.29
C ASP A 57 -4.49 0.60 -4.03
N GLN A 58 -3.38 -0.04 -3.66
CA GLN A 58 -3.27 -0.81 -2.41
C GLN A 58 -3.45 0.07 -1.18
N TYR A 59 -2.87 1.27 -1.17
CA TYR A 59 -3.06 2.24 -0.08
C TYR A 59 -4.50 2.77 -0.03
N ALA A 60 -5.14 3.00 -1.18
CA ALA A 60 -6.55 3.39 -1.24
C ALA A 60 -7.46 2.28 -0.68
N ALA A 61 -7.20 1.02 -1.04
CA ALA A 61 -7.91 -0.13 -0.49
C ALA A 61 -7.71 -0.26 1.03
N LEU A 62 -6.51 0.03 1.52
CA LEU A 62 -6.22 0.01 2.95
C LEU A 62 -6.97 1.10 3.70
N GLN A 63 -7.00 2.33 3.17
CA GLN A 63 -7.83 3.40 3.71
C GLN A 63 -9.29 2.96 3.85
N ALA A 64 -9.87 2.39 2.79
CA ALA A 64 -11.26 1.93 2.79
C ALA A 64 -11.54 0.84 3.83
N ARG A 65 -10.60 -0.11 4.00
CA ARG A 65 -10.69 -1.16 5.03
C ARG A 65 -10.56 -0.57 6.44
N THR A 66 -9.69 0.41 6.64
CA THR A 66 -9.51 1.03 7.95
C THR A 66 -10.73 1.85 8.37
N THR A 67 -11.39 2.53 7.42
CA THR A 67 -12.59 3.34 7.73
C THR A 67 -13.77 2.51 8.22
N VAL A 68 -13.85 1.21 7.92
CA VAL A 68 -14.96 0.35 8.36
C VAL A 68 -14.72 -0.33 9.72
N ILE A 69 -13.52 -0.20 10.31
CA ILE A 69 -13.18 -0.86 11.59
C ILE A 69 -14.11 -0.39 12.72
N GLY A 70 -14.38 0.92 12.82
CA GLY A 70 -15.23 1.49 13.87
C GLY A 70 -16.67 0.95 13.87
N PRO A 71 -17.39 1.02 12.73
CA PRO A 71 -18.71 0.42 12.59
C PRO A 71 -18.74 -1.08 12.92
N VAL A 72 -17.81 -1.88 12.39
CA VAL A 72 -17.75 -3.32 12.66
C VAL A 72 -17.54 -3.61 14.14
N ALA A 73 -16.68 -2.85 14.82
CA ALA A 73 -16.47 -3.00 16.26
C ALA A 73 -17.75 -2.70 17.07
N THR A 74 -18.56 -1.73 16.63
CA THR A 74 -19.83 -1.38 17.27
C THR A 74 -20.86 -2.50 17.12
N ASP A 75 -20.97 -3.09 15.93
CA ASP A 75 -21.87 -4.23 15.66
C ASP A 75 -21.52 -5.45 16.53
N GLU A 76 -20.22 -5.73 16.71
CA GLU A 76 -19.78 -6.82 17.58
C GLU A 76 -20.08 -6.55 19.06
N VAL A 77 -19.95 -5.32 19.52
CA VAL A 77 -20.37 -4.94 20.89
C VAL A 77 -21.87 -5.20 21.08
N GLN A 78 -22.69 -4.80 20.12
CA GLN A 78 -24.13 -5.06 20.14
C GLN A 78 -24.42 -6.57 20.21
N ARG A 79 -23.67 -7.39 19.44
CA ARG A 79 -23.78 -8.85 19.44
C ARG A 79 -23.43 -9.45 20.80
N VAL A 80 -22.36 -8.97 21.44
CA VAL A 80 -21.96 -9.44 22.78
C VAL A 80 -23.04 -9.14 23.81
N ILE A 81 -23.58 -7.93 23.81
CA ILE A 81 -24.68 -7.53 24.72
C ILE A 81 -25.91 -8.42 24.48
N ALA A 82 -26.27 -8.67 23.22
CA ALA A 82 -27.44 -9.49 22.87
C ALA A 82 -27.29 -10.96 23.28
N THR A 83 -26.08 -11.52 23.17
CA THR A 83 -25.82 -12.95 23.42
C THR A 83 -25.52 -13.27 24.88
N HIS A 84 -24.93 -12.33 25.62
CA HIS A 84 -24.47 -12.56 27.01
C HIS A 84 -25.23 -11.72 28.05
N GLY A 85 -26.10 -10.81 27.63
CA GLY A 85 -26.90 -9.97 28.53
C GLY A 85 -26.05 -9.21 29.54
N VAL A 86 -26.44 -9.24 30.82
CA VAL A 86 -25.72 -8.57 31.91
C VAL A 86 -24.29 -9.10 32.11
N MET A 87 -24.01 -10.37 31.77
CA MET A 87 -22.67 -10.95 31.88
C MET A 87 -21.71 -10.38 30.83
N GLY A 88 -22.22 -9.98 29.66
CA GLY A 88 -21.41 -9.39 28.58
C GLY A 88 -21.15 -7.89 28.74
N TYR A 89 -21.87 -7.23 29.65
CA TYR A 89 -21.81 -5.78 29.79
C TYR A 89 -20.41 -5.24 30.16
N PRO A 90 -19.64 -5.86 31.09
CA PRO A 90 -18.29 -5.40 31.40
C PRO A 90 -17.35 -5.49 30.18
N VAL A 91 -17.49 -6.53 29.37
CA VAL A 91 -16.70 -6.72 28.13
C VAL A 91 -17.08 -5.65 27.10
N ALA A 92 -18.38 -5.44 26.88
CA ALA A 92 -18.88 -4.43 25.96
C ALA A 92 -18.37 -3.02 26.31
N VAL A 93 -18.43 -2.63 27.59
CA VAL A 93 -17.91 -1.34 28.07
C VAL A 93 -16.40 -1.22 27.85
N GLY A 94 -15.64 -2.29 28.11
CA GLY A 94 -14.21 -2.32 27.86
C GLY A 94 -13.85 -2.10 26.39
N VAL A 95 -14.58 -2.77 25.48
CA VAL A 95 -14.37 -2.61 24.03
C VAL A 95 -14.72 -1.20 23.56
N VAL A 96 -15.86 -0.65 24.00
CA VAL A 96 -16.26 0.72 23.64
C VAL A 96 -15.25 1.75 24.14
N SER A 97 -14.76 1.58 25.38
CA SER A 97 -13.72 2.46 25.94
C SER A 97 -12.40 2.39 25.16
N ALA A 98 -11.94 1.18 24.85
CA ALA A 98 -10.75 0.98 24.03
C ALA A 98 -10.91 1.57 22.62
N LEU A 99 -12.09 1.41 22.01
CA LEU A 99 -12.42 1.98 20.71
C LEU A 99 -12.41 3.52 20.76
N ALA A 100 -12.99 4.12 21.79
CA ALA A 100 -12.98 5.56 21.98
C ALA A 100 -11.55 6.12 22.10
N HIS A 101 -10.67 5.42 22.83
CA HIS A 101 -9.27 5.82 22.95
C HIS A 101 -8.46 5.65 21.65
N ALA A 102 -8.77 4.63 20.85
CA ALA A 102 -8.06 4.34 19.61
C ALA A 102 -8.62 5.08 18.38
N HIS A 103 -9.84 5.62 18.47
CA HIS A 103 -10.59 6.17 17.34
C HIS A 103 -9.78 7.17 16.51
N ASP A 104 -9.21 8.19 17.17
CA ASP A 104 -8.50 9.26 16.48
C ASP A 104 -7.21 8.76 15.83
N ALA A 105 -6.51 7.81 16.46
CA ALA A 105 -5.31 7.21 15.90
C ALA A 105 -5.61 6.37 14.65
N VAL A 106 -6.71 5.60 14.67
CA VAL A 106 -7.17 4.81 13.52
C VAL A 106 -7.64 5.72 12.39
N ALA A 107 -8.40 6.78 12.71
CA ALA A 107 -8.85 7.76 11.74
C ALA A 107 -7.66 8.52 11.09
N ALA A 108 -6.69 8.95 11.91
CA ALA A 108 -5.46 9.56 11.41
C ALA A 108 -4.71 8.62 10.47
N LYS A 109 -4.63 7.32 10.80
CA LYS A 109 -3.97 6.34 9.96
C LYS A 109 -4.69 6.11 8.63
N ALA A 110 -6.02 6.10 8.63
CA ALA A 110 -6.80 6.05 7.41
C ALA A 110 -6.53 7.28 6.51
N ALA A 111 -6.44 8.48 7.10
CA ALA A 111 -6.10 9.70 6.38
C ALA A 111 -4.66 9.69 5.82
N ASP A 112 -3.70 9.15 6.57
CA ASP A 112 -2.33 8.93 6.10
C ASP A 112 -2.30 8.06 4.85
N PHE A 113 -3.04 6.95 4.84
CA PHE A 113 -3.10 6.05 3.68
C PHE A 113 -3.64 6.77 2.44
N GLY A 114 -4.66 7.60 2.58
CA GLY A 114 -5.17 8.42 1.49
C GLY A 114 -4.14 9.44 0.97
N THR A 115 -3.38 10.04 1.89
CA THR A 115 -2.29 10.97 1.52
C THR A 115 -1.20 10.27 0.72
N TYR A 116 -0.77 9.07 1.16
CA TYR A 116 0.26 8.32 0.44
C TYR A 116 -0.23 7.82 -0.91
N SER A 117 -1.47 7.32 -1.00
CA SER A 117 -2.09 6.92 -2.28
C SER A 117 -2.05 8.07 -3.31
N ARG A 118 -2.43 9.28 -2.88
CA ARG A 118 -2.40 10.47 -3.74
C ARG A 118 -0.98 10.80 -4.21
N ARG A 119 -0.01 10.83 -3.29
CA ARG A 119 1.40 11.10 -3.63
C ARG A 119 1.96 10.10 -4.63
N PHE A 120 1.68 8.80 -4.47
CA PHE A 120 2.12 7.80 -5.44
C PHE A 120 1.50 8.01 -6.82
N THR A 121 0.23 8.40 -6.87
CA THR A 121 -0.45 8.75 -8.14
C THR A 121 0.20 9.98 -8.81
N GLU A 122 0.47 11.03 -8.03
CA GLU A 122 1.15 12.25 -8.51
C GLU A 122 2.56 11.93 -9.04
N HIS A 123 3.31 11.09 -8.34
CA HIS A 123 4.65 10.64 -8.78
C HIS A 123 4.58 9.77 -10.03
N ALA A 124 3.61 8.85 -10.14
CA ALA A 124 3.41 8.05 -11.35
C ALA A 124 3.12 8.93 -12.58
N ALA A 125 2.27 9.94 -12.42
CA ALA A 125 1.96 10.90 -13.48
C ALA A 125 3.21 11.71 -13.88
N THR A 126 3.99 12.15 -12.89
CA THR A 126 5.24 12.90 -13.13
C THR A 126 6.24 12.07 -13.93
N TYR A 127 6.48 10.80 -13.56
CA TYR A 127 7.40 9.94 -14.29
C TYR A 127 6.93 9.66 -15.72
N ARG A 128 5.64 9.42 -15.94
CA ARG A 128 5.09 9.26 -17.31
C ARG A 128 5.26 10.52 -18.14
N ALA A 129 5.03 11.70 -17.56
CA ALA A 129 5.20 12.96 -18.28
C ALA A 129 6.66 13.20 -18.68
N GLN A 130 7.61 12.90 -17.80
CA GLN A 130 9.04 13.00 -18.08
C GLN A 130 9.48 12.00 -19.16
N ASP A 131 8.99 10.77 -19.11
CA ASP A 131 9.28 9.73 -20.11
C ASP A 131 8.79 10.16 -21.51
N LEU A 132 7.54 10.64 -21.61
CA LEU A 132 6.98 11.15 -22.87
C LEU A 132 7.74 12.37 -23.41
N ALA A 133 8.14 13.29 -22.52
CA ALA A 133 8.93 14.46 -22.91
C ALA A 133 10.31 14.06 -23.43
N GLY A 134 11.00 13.11 -22.77
CA GLY A 134 12.26 12.55 -23.24
C GLY A 134 12.11 11.86 -24.61
N ALA A 135 11.08 11.03 -24.78
CA ALA A 135 10.80 10.36 -26.06
C ALA A 135 10.49 11.34 -27.21
N ALA A 136 9.83 12.46 -26.91
CA ALA A 136 9.61 13.54 -27.89
C ALA A 136 10.92 14.23 -28.28
N GLN A 137 11.81 14.51 -27.32
CA GLN A 137 13.12 15.10 -27.58
C GLN A 137 13.99 14.19 -28.46
N PHE A 138 14.08 12.90 -28.16
CA PHE A 138 14.84 11.94 -28.98
C PHE A 138 14.32 11.86 -30.41
N ARG A 139 13.01 11.75 -30.62
CA ARG A 139 12.41 11.76 -31.97
C ARG A 139 12.70 13.06 -32.74
N GLY A 140 12.73 14.20 -32.05
CA GLY A 140 13.10 15.49 -32.64
C GLY A 140 14.55 15.54 -33.13
N ILE A 141 15.48 14.94 -32.36
CA ILE A 141 16.90 14.84 -32.72
C ILE A 141 17.09 13.88 -33.91
N ASP A 142 16.43 12.71 -33.88
CA ASP A 142 16.53 11.70 -34.95
C ASP A 142 16.01 12.24 -36.29
N THR A 143 14.88 12.96 -36.26
CA THR A 143 14.30 13.59 -37.46
C THR A 143 15.13 14.78 -37.96
N GLY A 144 15.71 15.59 -37.06
CA GLY A 144 16.64 16.67 -37.42
C GLY A 144 17.96 16.18 -38.01
N SER A 145 18.49 15.05 -37.53
CA SER A 145 19.67 14.38 -38.06
C SER A 145 19.42 13.78 -39.46
N ALA A 146 18.26 13.15 -39.68
CA ALA A 146 17.87 12.58 -40.97
C ALA A 146 17.63 13.66 -42.06
N ALA A 147 17.12 14.84 -41.69
CA ALA A 147 16.96 15.98 -42.61
C ALA A 147 18.31 16.60 -43.04
N GLY A 148 19.32 16.60 -42.15
CA GLY A 148 20.68 17.05 -42.48
C GLY A 148 21.41 16.11 -43.46
N ALA A 149 21.22 14.80 -43.32
CA ALA A 149 21.85 13.80 -44.19
C ALA A 149 21.30 13.82 -45.64
N THR A 150 20.02 14.14 -45.81
CA THR A 150 19.37 14.22 -47.13
C THR A 150 19.66 15.55 -47.85
N ALA A 151 19.83 16.66 -47.12
CA ALA A 151 20.25 17.95 -47.69
C ALA A 151 21.71 17.97 -48.18
N GLY A 152 22.60 17.18 -47.56
CA GLY A 152 24.00 17.03 -47.99
C GLY A 152 24.18 16.24 -49.28
N ALA A 153 23.27 15.31 -49.59
CA ALA A 153 23.32 14.49 -50.80
C ALA A 153 22.84 15.25 -52.06
N ALA A 154 21.96 16.24 -51.92
CA ALA A 154 21.40 17.01 -53.03
C ALA A 154 22.31 18.16 -53.54
N ARG A 155 23.47 18.39 -52.92
CA ARG A 155 24.40 19.50 -53.26
C ARG A 155 25.65 19.03 -54.03
N ALA A 156 25.66 17.79 -54.52
CA ALA A 156 26.81 17.16 -55.19
C ALA A 156 26.55 16.75 -56.65
N VAL A 157 25.59 17.39 -57.34
CA VAL A 157 25.32 17.19 -58.78
C VAL A 157 25.34 18.52 -59.52
#